data_AF-A0A1B8GFI4-F1
#
_entry.id   AF-A0A1B8GFI4-F1
#
_cell.length_a   1.000
_cell.length_b   1.000
_cell.length_c   1.000
_cell.angle_alpha   90.00
_cell.angle_beta   90.00
_cell.angle_gamma   90.00
#
_symmetry.space_group_name_H-M   'P 1'
#
loop_
_entity.id
_entity.type
_entity.pdbx_description
1 polymer ?
#
loop_
_entity_poly.entity_id
_entity_poly.type
_entity_poly.pdbx_seq_one_letter_code
_entity_poly.pdbx_strand_id
1 'polypeptide(L)'
;MSLEHGILPLTGKAITCWYKPGQTWTSQFGELATTVDECRAELVGAYLMDDPELLSLFGFTTDSEITNDDHESPSQSNIFTYILYLQLGVDGLRGLQNFNIDNKKWGQAHSRAHFAMLKCLVTDGNGFMSVKCDLTEKSLIVQVDRSKIRTHGKRALRNMLLRLHIYRCTADIQSCRTYYEELSKVDGKYLEWRDIVLANKEPKWVFVQANTFLHGDQVRIREYDATDEGVIQSWAKRRV
;
A
#
# COMPACT_ATOMS: atom_id res chain seq x y z
N MET A 1 23.04 22.21 29.03
CA MET A 1 22.08 21.09 28.95
C MET A 1 22.56 20.19 27.83
N SER A 2 23.29 19.13 28.17
CA SER A 2 23.73 18.12 27.21
C SER A 2 22.47 17.41 26.68
N LEU A 3 22.14 17.61 25.41
CA LEU A 3 21.14 16.80 24.74
C LEU A 3 21.63 15.35 24.80
N GLU A 4 21.01 14.53 25.62
CA GLU A 4 21.15 13.08 25.49
C GLU A 4 20.66 12.73 24.09
N HIS A 5 21.59 12.30 23.24
CA HIS A 5 21.32 12.05 21.83
C HIS A 5 20.31 10.91 21.73
N GLY A 6 19.20 11.13 21.01
CA GLY A 6 18.23 10.06 20.74
C GLY A 6 18.91 8.84 20.13
N ILE A 7 18.50 7.65 20.58
CA ILE A 7 19.04 6.37 20.12
C ILE A 7 18.12 5.80 19.04
N LEU A 8 18.70 5.39 17.91
CA LEU A 8 17.99 4.76 16.81
C LEU A 8 17.55 3.34 17.19
N PRO A 9 16.24 3.02 17.13
CA PRO A 9 15.76 1.67 17.47
C PRO A 9 16.22 0.60 16.46
N LEU A 10 16.62 0.99 15.25
CA LEU A 10 17.14 0.07 14.23
C LEU A 10 18.56 -0.42 14.50
N THR A 11 19.40 0.42 15.11
CA THR A 11 20.85 0.18 15.20
C THR A 11 21.39 0.25 16.63
N GLY A 12 20.61 0.78 17.58
CA GLY A 12 21.07 1.09 18.93
C GLY A 12 22.11 2.22 18.98
N LYS A 13 22.34 2.93 17.87
CA LYS A 13 23.34 4.01 17.77
C LYS A 13 22.69 5.38 17.90
N ALA A 14 23.48 6.38 18.28
CA ALA A 14 23.03 7.77 18.29
C ALA A 14 22.60 8.25 16.89
N ILE A 15 21.61 9.13 16.84
CA ILE A 15 21.20 9.79 15.59
C ILE A 15 22.33 10.70 15.08
N THR A 16 22.69 10.54 13.80
CA THR A 16 23.77 11.31 13.15
C THR A 16 23.30 12.16 11.96
N CYS A 17 22.05 12.04 11.54
CA CYS A 17 21.44 12.79 10.44
C CYS A 17 20.06 13.33 10.83
N TRP A 18 19.70 14.50 10.29
CA TRP A 18 18.44 15.20 10.51
C TRP A 18 18.23 16.26 9.42
N TYR A 19 17.00 16.79 9.32
CA TYR A 19 16.68 17.92 8.44
C TYR A 19 17.36 19.20 8.90
N LYS A 20 18.05 19.87 7.98
CA LYS A 20 18.62 21.21 8.19
C LYS A 20 17.56 22.29 7.94
N PRO A 21 17.75 23.54 8.42
CA PRO A 21 16.83 24.63 8.13
C PRO A 21 16.52 24.76 6.63
N GLY A 22 15.23 24.87 6.30
CA GLY A 22 14.74 24.94 4.91
C GLY A 22 14.59 23.59 4.20
N GLN A 23 15.08 22.49 4.77
CA GLN A 23 14.88 21.16 4.22
C GLN A 23 13.54 20.57 4.66
N THR A 24 12.82 20.01 3.70
CA THR A 24 11.55 19.28 3.90
C THR A 24 11.69 17.82 3.46
N TRP A 25 10.73 16.97 3.87
CA TRP A 25 10.59 15.59 3.37
C TRP A 25 10.73 15.50 1.85
N THR A 26 9.92 16.27 1.12
CA THR A 26 9.90 16.27 -0.33
C THR A 26 11.22 16.73 -0.94
N SER A 27 11.88 17.73 -0.34
CA SER A 27 13.18 18.21 -0.83
C SER A 27 14.30 17.17 -0.65
N GLN A 28 14.28 16.39 0.44
CA GLN A 28 15.35 15.43 0.73
C GLN A 28 15.14 14.10 0.04
N PHE A 29 13.88 13.63 -0.08
CA PHE A 29 13.57 12.32 -0.63
C PHE A 29 13.27 12.35 -2.13
N GLY A 30 13.01 13.53 -2.69
CA GLY A 30 12.80 13.73 -4.12
C GLY A 30 11.73 12.78 -4.67
N GLU A 31 12.08 12.04 -5.71
CA GLU A 31 11.17 11.08 -6.37
C GLU A 31 10.67 9.94 -5.47
N LEU A 32 11.36 9.64 -4.37
CA LEU A 32 10.93 8.61 -3.42
C LEU A 32 9.93 9.14 -2.40
N ALA A 33 9.82 10.46 -2.24
CA ALA A 33 9.05 11.08 -1.16
C ALA A 33 7.59 10.63 -1.15
N THR A 34 6.92 10.63 -2.31
CA THR A 34 5.51 10.23 -2.38
C THR A 34 5.35 8.74 -2.12
N THR A 35 6.04 7.89 -2.89
CA THR A 35 5.87 6.43 -2.79
C THR A 35 6.24 5.85 -1.42
N VAL A 36 7.26 6.40 -0.76
CA VAL A 36 7.64 5.94 0.59
C VAL A 36 6.59 6.36 1.62
N ASP A 37 5.97 7.54 1.48
CA ASP A 37 4.91 7.94 2.41
C ASP A 37 3.62 7.14 2.19
N GLU A 38 3.25 6.86 0.94
CA GLU A 38 2.12 5.95 0.64
C GLU A 38 2.38 4.56 1.23
N CYS A 39 3.58 4.01 1.00
CA CYS A 39 3.95 2.71 1.56
C CYS A 39 3.87 2.71 3.08
N ARG A 40 4.34 3.77 3.74
CA ARG A 40 4.26 3.91 5.19
C ARG A 40 2.83 4.03 5.68
N ALA A 41 1.96 4.76 4.98
CA ALA A 41 0.55 4.90 5.32
C ALA A 41 -0.18 3.54 5.24
N GLU A 42 -0.01 2.81 4.13
CA GLU A 42 -0.55 1.46 3.95
C GLU A 42 -0.02 0.47 5.00
N LEU A 43 1.28 0.53 5.31
CA LEU A 43 1.89 -0.28 6.36
C LEU A 43 1.29 -0.02 7.75
N VAL A 44 0.96 1.23 8.08
CA VAL A 44 0.31 1.57 9.35
C VAL A 44 -1.09 0.97 9.41
N GLY A 45 -1.89 1.14 8.36
CA GLY A 45 -3.22 0.53 8.26
C GLY A 45 -3.16 -0.98 8.42
N ALA A 46 -2.24 -1.63 7.72
CA ALA A 46 -2.08 -3.08 7.80
C ALA A 46 -1.55 -3.59 9.14
N TYR A 47 -0.68 -2.84 9.80
CA TYR A 47 -0.15 -3.21 11.11
C TYR A 47 -1.21 -3.13 12.23
N LEU A 48 -2.19 -2.23 12.08
CA LEU A 48 -3.26 -1.96 13.03
C LEU A 48 -4.55 -2.75 12.75
N MET A 49 -4.61 -3.53 11.67
CA MET A 49 -5.83 -4.24 11.24
C MET A 49 -6.34 -5.28 12.27
N ASP A 50 -5.45 -5.82 13.10
CA ASP A 50 -5.78 -6.79 14.14
C ASP A 50 -5.94 -6.15 15.53
N ASP A 51 -6.01 -4.82 15.61
CA ASP A 51 -6.23 -4.09 16.85
C ASP A 51 -7.71 -4.21 17.29
N PRO A 52 -8.00 -4.81 18.47
CA PRO A 52 -9.38 -5.04 18.89
C PRO A 52 -10.18 -3.76 19.15
N GLU A 53 -9.53 -2.69 19.61
CA GLU A 53 -10.20 -1.42 19.90
C GLU A 53 -10.62 -0.76 18.59
N LEU A 54 -9.72 -0.70 17.60
CA LEU A 54 -10.05 -0.20 16.27
C LEU A 54 -11.14 -1.03 15.60
N LEU A 55 -11.03 -2.36 15.63
CA LEU A 55 -12.06 -3.24 15.08
C LEU A 55 -13.43 -3.01 15.74
N SER A 56 -13.45 -2.79 17.06
CA SER A 56 -14.68 -2.46 17.78
C SER A 56 -15.29 -1.13 17.33
N LEU A 57 -14.48 -0.12 16.98
CA LEU A 57 -14.98 1.15 16.44
C LEU A 57 -15.69 0.97 15.08
N PHE A 58 -15.30 -0.05 14.30
CA PHE A 58 -15.97 -0.43 13.06
C PHE A 58 -17.14 -1.40 13.25
N GLY A 59 -17.51 -1.70 14.51
CA GLY A 59 -18.63 -2.60 14.84
C GLY A 59 -18.26 -4.08 14.86
N PHE A 60 -16.98 -4.43 14.80
CA PHE A 60 -16.49 -5.81 14.88
C PHE A 60 -16.05 -6.13 16.31
N THR A 61 -16.94 -6.75 17.07
CA THR A 61 -16.75 -7.10 18.48
C THR A 61 -16.69 -8.62 18.66
N THR A 62 -16.61 -9.10 19.90
CA THR A 62 -16.71 -10.53 20.19
C THR A 62 -18.10 -11.10 19.95
N ASP A 63 -19.13 -10.24 19.95
CA ASP A 63 -20.53 -10.63 19.87
C ASP A 63 -21.14 -10.39 18.48
N SER A 64 -20.34 -9.93 17.51
CA SER A 64 -20.78 -9.69 16.12
C SER A 64 -20.79 -10.97 15.29
N GLU A 65 -21.59 -11.03 14.21
CA GLU A 65 -21.64 -12.20 13.31
C GLU A 65 -20.28 -12.54 12.69
N ILE A 66 -19.50 -11.50 12.35
CA ILE A 66 -18.09 -11.63 12.00
C ILE A 66 -17.30 -11.09 13.19
N THR A 67 -16.63 -11.98 13.91
CA THR A 67 -15.93 -11.66 15.15
C THR A 67 -14.50 -11.19 14.88
N ASN A 68 -13.99 -10.35 15.78
CA ASN A 68 -12.58 -9.94 15.78
C ASN A 68 -11.65 -11.05 16.31
N ASP A 69 -12.20 -12.18 16.76
CA ASP A 69 -11.51 -13.39 17.21
C ASP A 69 -11.94 -14.61 16.37
N ASP A 70 -11.03 -15.54 16.11
CA ASP A 70 -11.39 -16.81 15.47
C ASP A 70 -11.75 -17.83 16.55
N HIS A 71 -13.06 -17.98 16.83
CA HIS A 71 -13.56 -18.94 17.83
C HIS A 71 -13.11 -20.39 17.59
N GLU A 72 -12.67 -20.73 16.38
CA GLU A 72 -12.17 -22.06 16.02
C GLU A 72 -10.69 -22.29 16.40
N SER A 73 -9.87 -21.24 16.53
CA SER A 73 -8.46 -21.39 16.97
C SER A 73 -7.82 -20.07 17.41
N PRO A 74 -7.44 -19.91 18.70
CA PRO A 74 -6.77 -18.71 19.22
C PRO A 74 -5.42 -18.38 18.56
N SER A 75 -4.87 -19.32 17.79
CA SER A 75 -3.59 -19.18 17.07
C SER A 75 -3.74 -18.60 15.66
N GLN A 76 -4.97 -18.52 15.12
CA GLN A 76 -5.23 -17.98 13.79
C GLN A 76 -5.54 -16.48 13.82
N SER A 77 -5.31 -15.81 12.70
CA SER A 77 -5.66 -14.39 12.54
C SER A 77 -7.08 -14.27 12.03
N ASN A 78 -7.87 -13.34 12.59
CA ASN A 78 -9.26 -13.14 12.18
C ASN A 78 -9.41 -12.92 10.68
N ILE A 79 -10.64 -13.12 10.18
CA ILE A 79 -10.92 -13.10 8.74
C ILE A 79 -10.55 -11.78 8.08
N PHE A 80 -10.71 -10.64 8.77
CA PHE A 80 -10.32 -9.33 8.24
C PHE A 80 -8.83 -9.23 8.00
N THR A 81 -8.03 -9.69 8.97
CA THR A 81 -6.58 -9.69 8.85
C THR A 81 -6.16 -10.62 7.72
N TYR A 82 -6.74 -11.82 7.63
CA TYR A 82 -6.45 -12.75 6.54
C TYR A 82 -6.75 -12.15 5.15
N ILE A 83 -7.94 -11.58 4.97
CA ILE A 83 -8.35 -10.93 3.72
C ILE A 83 -7.44 -9.74 3.40
N LEU A 84 -7.08 -8.93 4.40
CA LEU A 84 -6.18 -7.80 4.16
C LEU A 84 -4.82 -8.27 3.63
N TYR A 85 -4.21 -9.29 4.21
CA TYR A 85 -2.92 -9.79 3.73
C TYR A 85 -3.02 -10.39 2.32
N LEU A 86 -4.12 -11.06 1.98
CA LEU A 86 -4.39 -11.45 0.59
C LEU A 86 -4.45 -10.24 -0.33
N GLN A 87 -5.18 -9.20 0.08
CA GLN A 87 -5.35 -7.97 -0.68
C GLN A 87 -4.00 -7.26 -0.91
N LEU A 88 -3.14 -7.16 0.11
CA LEU A 88 -1.77 -6.62 -0.04
C LEU A 88 -0.97 -7.36 -1.12
N GLY A 89 -1.09 -8.69 -1.16
CA GLY A 89 -0.41 -9.48 -2.17
C GLY A 89 -0.98 -9.25 -3.58
N VAL A 90 -2.31 -9.23 -3.70
CA VAL A 90 -3.01 -9.01 -4.99
C VAL A 90 -2.74 -7.62 -5.53
N ASP A 91 -2.79 -6.59 -4.68
CA ASP A 91 -2.51 -5.20 -5.08
C ASP A 91 -1.05 -4.99 -5.45
N GLY A 92 -0.12 -5.70 -4.80
CA GLY A 92 1.28 -5.72 -5.21
C GLY A 92 1.47 -6.27 -6.63
N LEU A 93 0.76 -7.34 -6.98
CA LEU A 93 0.77 -7.89 -8.33
C LEU A 93 0.11 -6.93 -9.32
N ARG A 94 -1.10 -6.44 -9.04
CA ARG A 94 -1.81 -5.46 -9.87
C ARG A 94 -1.01 -4.18 -10.07
N GLY A 95 -0.18 -3.80 -9.10
CA GLY A 95 0.71 -2.64 -9.19
C GLY A 95 1.69 -2.73 -10.38
N LEU A 96 2.14 -3.93 -10.75
CA LEU A 96 3.10 -4.14 -11.85
C LEU A 96 2.64 -3.56 -13.19
N GLN A 97 1.32 -3.43 -13.41
CA GLN A 97 0.78 -2.80 -14.62
C GLN A 97 1.27 -1.35 -14.81
N ASN A 98 1.64 -0.67 -13.72
CA ASN A 98 2.11 0.72 -13.71
C ASN A 98 3.64 0.83 -13.76
N PHE A 99 4.37 -0.28 -13.94
CA PHE A 99 5.81 -0.24 -14.20
C PHE A 99 6.06 -0.13 -15.72
N ASN A 100 6.90 0.83 -16.12
CA ASN A 100 7.34 0.99 -17.50
C ASN A 100 8.72 0.35 -17.69
N ILE A 101 8.82 -0.62 -18.60
CA ILE A 101 10.04 -1.40 -18.82
C ILE A 101 11.11 -0.64 -19.61
N ASP A 102 10.70 0.29 -20.49
CA ASP A 102 11.61 1.02 -21.39
C ASP A 102 12.50 1.99 -20.61
N ASN A 103 11.90 2.71 -19.66
CA ASN A 103 12.60 3.69 -18.82
C ASN A 103 12.83 3.20 -17.38
N LYS A 104 12.37 1.99 -17.04
CA LYS A 104 12.48 1.37 -15.71
C LYS A 104 11.89 2.22 -14.58
N LYS A 105 10.81 2.96 -14.86
CA LYS A 105 10.14 3.83 -13.88
C LYS A 105 8.75 3.33 -13.54
N TRP A 106 8.36 3.60 -12.29
CA TRP A 106 6.99 3.45 -11.83
C TRP A 106 6.17 4.69 -12.20
N GLY A 107 5.01 4.46 -12.82
CA GLY A 107 4.07 5.51 -13.21
C GLY A 107 3.05 5.90 -12.11
N GLN A 108 2.96 5.14 -11.02
CA GLN A 108 2.03 5.43 -9.91
C GLN A 108 2.65 5.05 -8.56
N ALA A 109 2.60 5.99 -7.60
CA ALA A 109 3.33 5.88 -6.32
C ALA A 109 2.81 4.78 -5.38
N HIS A 110 1.49 4.56 -5.32
CA HIS A 110 0.85 3.50 -4.53
C HIS A 110 1.13 2.11 -5.14
N SER A 111 1.12 1.97 -6.47
CA SER A 111 1.44 0.71 -7.16
C SER A 111 2.88 0.28 -6.86
N ARG A 112 3.81 1.24 -6.84
CA ARG A 112 5.18 1.00 -6.40
C ARG A 112 5.25 0.58 -4.93
N ALA A 113 4.46 1.23 -4.06
CA ALA A 113 4.36 0.90 -2.64
C ALA A 113 3.81 -0.51 -2.41
N HIS A 114 2.69 -0.86 -3.05
CA HIS A 114 2.07 -2.18 -2.95
C HIS A 114 3.01 -3.27 -3.43
N PHE A 115 3.73 -3.05 -4.53
CA PHE A 115 4.72 -4.03 -5.00
C PHE A 115 5.90 -4.16 -4.02
N ALA A 116 6.39 -3.06 -3.46
CA ALA A 116 7.43 -3.09 -2.43
C ALA A 116 6.98 -3.85 -1.17
N MET A 117 5.72 -3.68 -0.75
CA MET A 117 5.12 -4.42 0.36
C MET A 117 4.99 -5.90 0.04
N LEU A 118 4.46 -6.28 -1.13
CA LEU A 118 4.41 -7.67 -1.58
C LEU A 118 5.79 -8.31 -1.57
N LYS A 119 6.80 -7.63 -2.15
CA LYS A 119 8.18 -8.17 -2.20
C LYS A 119 8.72 -8.37 -0.78
N CYS A 120 8.53 -7.41 0.13
CA CYS A 120 8.93 -7.54 1.53
C CYS A 120 8.21 -8.71 2.23
N LEU A 121 6.90 -8.86 2.05
CA LEU A 121 6.14 -9.96 2.67
C LEU A 121 6.58 -11.33 2.14
N VAL A 122 6.89 -11.44 0.85
CA VAL A 122 7.38 -12.68 0.24
C VAL A 122 8.82 -13.00 0.67
N THR A 123 9.70 -12.00 0.77
CA THR A 123 11.11 -12.22 1.13
C THR A 123 11.34 -12.36 2.63
N ASP A 124 10.71 -11.51 3.43
CA ASP A 124 11.00 -11.36 4.85
C ASP A 124 9.96 -12.07 5.73
N GLY A 125 8.83 -12.47 5.13
CA GLY A 125 7.75 -13.18 5.80
C GLY A 125 7.97 -14.69 5.98
N ASN A 126 9.16 -15.21 5.66
CA ASN A 126 9.57 -16.59 5.92
C ASN A 126 8.54 -17.65 5.44
N GLY A 127 8.05 -17.48 4.21
CA GLY A 127 7.11 -18.41 3.59
C GLY A 127 5.65 -18.33 4.06
N PHE A 128 5.27 -17.34 4.88
CA PHE A 128 3.85 -17.14 5.19
C PHE A 128 3.05 -16.66 3.96
N MET A 129 3.70 -15.95 3.04
CA MET A 129 3.12 -15.49 1.79
C MET A 129 3.96 -15.97 0.62
N SER A 130 3.31 -16.43 -0.44
CA SER A 130 3.96 -16.80 -1.69
C SER A 130 3.07 -16.46 -2.89
N VAL A 131 3.68 -16.40 -4.07
CA VAL A 131 2.97 -16.22 -5.34
C VAL A 131 3.30 -17.42 -6.22
N LYS A 132 2.26 -18.17 -6.59
CA LYS A 132 2.36 -19.23 -7.60
C LYS A 132 2.09 -18.63 -8.96
N CYS A 133 2.92 -18.97 -9.93
CA CYS A 133 2.79 -18.55 -11.31
C CYS A 133 2.45 -19.76 -12.17
N ASP A 134 1.32 -19.69 -12.88
CA ASP A 134 0.95 -20.66 -13.89
C ASP A 134 1.12 -20.01 -15.28
N LEU A 135 2.13 -20.46 -16.02
CA LEU A 135 2.43 -19.92 -17.35
C LEU A 135 1.47 -20.44 -18.43
N THR A 136 0.86 -21.60 -18.21
CA THR A 136 -0.09 -22.21 -19.15
C THR A 136 -1.41 -21.46 -19.10
N GLU A 137 -1.94 -21.28 -17.89
CA GLU A 137 -3.19 -20.55 -17.64
C GLU A 137 -2.98 -19.02 -17.62
N LYS A 138 -1.74 -18.56 -17.72
CA LYS A 138 -1.34 -17.15 -17.56
C LYS A 138 -1.99 -16.54 -16.32
N SER A 139 -1.79 -17.15 -15.17
CA SER A 139 -2.38 -16.72 -13.91
C SER A 139 -1.34 -16.61 -12.79
N LEU A 140 -1.61 -15.72 -11.84
CA LEU A 140 -0.83 -15.53 -10.62
C LEU A 140 -1.74 -15.72 -9.42
N ILE A 141 -1.32 -16.57 -8.48
CA ILE A 141 -2.12 -16.91 -7.30
C ILE A 141 -1.33 -16.52 -6.06
N VAL A 142 -1.86 -15.57 -5.29
CA VAL A 142 -1.34 -15.22 -3.97
C VAL A 142 -1.81 -16.26 -2.97
N GLN A 143 -0.87 -16.79 -2.19
CA GLN A 143 -1.16 -17.74 -1.11
C GLN A 143 -0.68 -17.17 0.22
N VAL A 144 -1.54 -17.24 1.24
CA VAL A 144 -1.24 -16.77 2.60
C VAL A 144 -1.53 -17.89 3.61
N ASP A 145 -0.53 -18.22 4.42
CA ASP A 145 -0.64 -19.13 5.56
C ASP A 145 -1.20 -18.37 6.76
N ARG A 146 -2.50 -18.55 6.99
CA ARG A 146 -3.28 -17.85 8.04
C ARG A 146 -2.68 -18.03 9.44
N SER A 147 -2.07 -19.18 9.72
CA SER A 147 -1.45 -19.49 11.02
C SER A 147 -0.17 -18.68 11.28
N LYS A 148 0.44 -18.13 10.23
CA LYS A 148 1.72 -17.41 10.30
C LYS A 148 1.61 -15.90 10.12
N ILE A 149 0.40 -15.37 9.92
CA ILE A 149 0.20 -13.92 9.76
C ILE A 149 0.73 -13.16 10.98
N ARG A 150 0.29 -13.49 12.20
CA ARG A 150 0.74 -12.81 13.43
C ARG A 150 2.25 -12.94 13.68
N THR A 151 2.80 -14.14 13.49
CA THR A 151 4.19 -14.45 13.86
C THR A 151 5.21 -14.01 12.81
N HIS A 152 4.86 -14.07 11.53
CA HIS A 152 5.76 -13.80 10.41
C HIS A 152 5.32 -12.58 9.60
N GLY A 153 4.08 -12.55 9.14
CA GLY A 153 3.55 -11.45 8.32
C GLY A 153 3.59 -10.11 9.03
N LYS A 154 3.04 -10.02 10.24
CA LYS A 154 3.02 -8.79 11.05
C LYS A 154 4.42 -8.36 11.45
N ARG A 155 5.33 -9.31 11.70
CA ARG A 155 6.74 -9.03 11.96
C ARG A 155 7.44 -8.41 10.74
N ALA A 156 7.19 -8.93 9.53
CA ALA A 156 7.74 -8.37 8.29
C ALA A 156 7.23 -6.94 8.06
N LEU A 157 5.91 -6.71 8.16
CA LEU A 157 5.32 -5.36 8.04
C LEU A 157 5.91 -4.40 9.08
N ARG A 158 5.98 -4.82 10.36
CA ARG A 158 6.57 -4.01 11.45
C ARG A 158 7.99 -3.59 11.12
N ASN A 159 8.82 -4.52 10.65
CA ASN A 159 10.22 -4.25 10.35
C ASN A 159 10.36 -3.25 9.18
N MET A 160 9.56 -3.41 8.12
CA MET A 160 9.53 -2.48 7.00
C MET A 160 9.06 -1.09 7.45
N LEU A 161 7.94 -1.03 8.19
CA LEU A 161 7.38 0.21 8.74
C LEU A 161 8.39 0.96 9.61
N LEU A 162 9.04 0.25 10.54
CA LEU A 162 10.04 0.83 11.42
C LEU A 162 11.23 1.40 10.62
N ARG A 163 11.71 0.67 9.60
CA ARG A 163 12.79 1.16 8.73
C ARG A 163 12.42 2.45 8.02
N LEU A 164 11.30 2.45 7.29
CA LEU A 164 10.85 3.61 6.52
C LEU A 164 10.55 4.81 7.41
N HIS A 165 9.94 4.58 8.58
CA HIS A 165 9.64 5.64 9.54
C HIS A 165 10.92 6.28 10.07
N ILE A 166 11.92 5.49 10.46
CA ILE A 166 13.18 6.02 10.96
C ILE A 166 13.94 6.79 9.88
N TYR A 167 14.03 6.25 8.66
CA TYR A 167 14.69 6.97 7.56
C TYR A 167 14.05 8.34 7.32
N ARG A 168 12.72 8.42 7.37
CA ARG A 168 11.99 9.69 7.30
C ARG A 168 12.35 10.61 8.45
N CYS A 169 12.27 10.15 9.69
CA CYS A 169 12.52 11.00 10.86
C CYS A 169 13.94 11.56 10.92
N THR A 170 14.93 10.84 10.38
CA THR A 170 16.34 11.26 10.41
C THR A 170 16.84 11.86 9.09
N ALA A 171 15.96 12.11 8.12
CA ALA A 171 16.36 12.57 6.78
C ALA A 171 17.38 11.64 6.08
N ASP A 172 17.38 10.34 6.39
CA ASP A 172 18.34 9.36 5.83
C ASP A 172 17.87 8.83 4.47
N ILE A 173 18.00 9.68 3.45
CA ILE A 173 17.65 9.32 2.08
C ILE A 173 18.53 8.20 1.52
N GLN A 174 19.80 8.12 1.91
CA GLN A 174 20.72 7.13 1.34
C GLN A 174 20.30 5.72 1.74
N SER A 175 20.06 5.49 3.03
CA SER A 175 19.58 4.19 3.51
C SER A 175 18.18 3.87 2.97
N CYS A 176 17.30 4.88 2.89
CA CYS A 176 15.97 4.69 2.31
C CYS A 176 16.02 4.28 0.85
N ARG A 177 16.84 4.94 0.03
CA ARG A 177 16.97 4.63 -1.39
C ARG A 177 17.48 3.22 -1.60
N THR A 178 18.56 2.85 -0.91
CA THR A 178 19.12 1.50 -1.00
C THR A 178 18.09 0.43 -0.62
N TYR A 179 17.35 0.63 0.47
CA TYR A 179 16.35 -0.36 0.91
C TYR A 179 15.12 -0.41 -0.02
N TYR A 180 14.54 0.76 -0.33
CA TYR A 180 13.26 0.84 -1.01
C TYR A 180 13.36 0.59 -2.52
N GLU A 181 14.48 0.96 -3.17
CA GLU A 181 14.68 0.63 -4.58
C GLU A 181 14.82 -0.87 -4.79
N GLU A 182 15.55 -1.58 -3.93
CA GLU A 182 15.65 -3.04 -4.01
C GLU A 182 14.27 -3.72 -3.84
N LEU A 183 13.45 -3.24 -2.90
CA LEU A 183 12.09 -3.74 -2.71
C LEU A 183 11.15 -3.39 -3.87
N SER A 184 11.36 -2.26 -4.56
CA SER A 184 10.51 -1.81 -5.68
C SER A 184 11.09 -2.12 -7.06
N LYS A 185 12.21 -2.83 -7.14
CA LYS A 185 12.83 -3.24 -8.40
C LYS A 185 12.06 -4.39 -9.05
N VAL A 186 11.72 -4.20 -10.32
CA VAL A 186 11.04 -5.18 -11.17
C VAL A 186 12.04 -5.78 -12.16
N ASP A 187 12.53 -6.96 -11.84
CA ASP A 187 13.48 -7.73 -12.64
C ASP A 187 13.19 -9.23 -12.60
N GLY A 188 13.83 -9.99 -13.50
CA GLY A 188 13.67 -11.44 -13.60
C GLY A 188 12.20 -11.86 -13.64
N LYS A 189 11.81 -12.78 -12.73
CA LYS A 189 10.44 -13.30 -12.62
C LYS A 189 9.36 -12.23 -12.47
N TYR A 190 9.68 -11.05 -11.93
CA TYR A 190 8.71 -9.97 -11.74
C TYR A 190 8.30 -9.32 -13.07
N LEU A 191 9.15 -9.39 -14.10
CA LEU A 191 8.80 -8.99 -15.47
C LEU A 191 7.82 -9.99 -16.09
N GLU A 192 8.02 -11.29 -15.89
CA GLU A 192 7.08 -12.32 -16.34
C GLU A 192 5.71 -12.18 -15.66
N TRP A 193 5.71 -11.89 -14.35
CA TRP A 193 4.46 -11.60 -13.62
C TRP A 193 3.75 -10.38 -14.18
N ARG A 194 4.50 -9.33 -14.53
CA ARG A 194 3.94 -8.12 -15.13
C ARG A 194 3.24 -8.44 -16.46
N ASP A 195 3.83 -9.28 -17.30
CA ASP A 195 3.23 -9.64 -18.59
C ASP A 195 1.91 -10.40 -18.40
N ILE A 196 1.85 -11.29 -17.40
CA ILE A 196 0.61 -11.96 -17.00
C ILE A 196 -0.43 -10.96 -16.48
N VAL A 197 -0.04 -10.02 -15.62
CA VAL A 197 -0.93 -8.98 -15.08
C VAL A 197 -1.50 -8.12 -16.21
N LEU A 198 -0.70 -7.75 -17.21
CA LEU A 198 -1.17 -6.98 -18.36
C LEU A 198 -2.13 -7.78 -19.25
N ALA A 199 -1.90 -9.08 -19.41
CA ALA A 199 -2.79 -9.96 -20.17
C ALA A 199 -4.17 -10.13 -19.51
N ASN A 200 -4.26 -10.01 -18.18
CA ASN A 200 -5.48 -10.15 -17.39
C ASN A 200 -6.07 -8.80 -16.93
N LYS A 201 -5.70 -7.70 -17.58
CA LYS A 201 -6.07 -6.36 -17.12
C LYS A 201 -7.58 -6.11 -17.25
N GLU A 202 -8.20 -5.73 -16.13
CA GLU A 202 -9.59 -5.27 -16.10
C GLU A 202 -9.73 -3.83 -16.64
N PRO A 203 -10.88 -3.49 -17.25
CA PRO A 203 -11.18 -2.13 -17.67
C PRO A 203 -11.23 -1.19 -16.46
N LYS A 204 -10.73 0.04 -16.64
CA LYS A 204 -10.80 1.07 -15.59
C LYS A 204 -12.20 1.65 -15.52
N TRP A 205 -12.63 1.91 -14.29
CA TRP A 205 -13.90 2.55 -14.01
C TRP A 205 -13.76 4.06 -14.20
N VAL A 206 -14.81 4.70 -14.70
CA VAL A 206 -14.91 6.16 -14.82
C VAL A 206 -16.13 6.61 -14.01
N PHE A 207 -15.97 7.65 -13.20
CA PHE A 207 -17.06 8.23 -12.44
C PHE A 207 -17.73 9.35 -13.24
N VAL A 208 -19.05 9.26 -13.41
CA VAL A 208 -19.86 10.37 -13.91
C VAL A 208 -20.15 11.29 -12.72
N GLN A 209 -19.60 12.50 -12.74
CA GLN A 209 -19.78 13.44 -11.62
C GLN A 209 -20.88 14.46 -11.94
N ALA A 210 -21.72 14.74 -10.94
CA ALA A 210 -22.74 15.77 -11.00
C ALA A 210 -22.14 17.18 -11.16
N ASN A 211 -22.96 18.12 -11.63
CA ASN A 211 -22.64 19.55 -11.64
C ASN A 211 -23.59 20.30 -10.71
N THR A 212 -23.16 21.44 -10.20
CA THR A 212 -24.01 22.37 -9.43
C THR A 212 -24.26 23.65 -10.24
N PHE A 213 -25.47 24.18 -10.15
CA PHE A 213 -25.89 25.40 -10.85
C PHE A 213 -26.57 26.35 -9.86
N LEU A 214 -26.21 27.63 -9.92
CA LEU A 214 -26.89 28.66 -9.17
C LEU A 214 -28.18 29.07 -9.91
N HIS A 215 -29.29 29.08 -9.19
CA HIS A 215 -30.60 29.48 -9.71
C HIS A 215 -31.23 30.49 -8.74
N GLY A 216 -30.95 31.78 -8.95
CA GLY A 216 -31.21 32.82 -7.96
C GLY A 216 -30.27 32.65 -6.77
N ASP A 217 -30.83 32.59 -5.57
CA ASP A 217 -30.06 32.36 -4.33
C ASP A 217 -29.98 30.87 -3.93
N GLN A 218 -30.43 29.96 -4.79
CA GLN A 218 -30.44 28.51 -4.52
C GLN A 218 -29.46 27.75 -5.43
N VAL A 219 -28.71 26.81 -4.85
CA VAL A 219 -27.85 25.88 -5.59
C VAL A 219 -28.66 24.63 -5.93
N ARG A 220 -28.68 24.23 -7.22
CA ARG A 220 -29.27 22.99 -7.70
C ARG A 220 -28.20 22.01 -8.14
N ILE A 221 -28.31 20.75 -7.71
CA ILE A 221 -27.50 19.66 -8.22
C ILE A 221 -28.13 19.09 -9.50
N ARG A 222 -27.28 18.75 -10.47
CA ARG A 222 -27.67 18.03 -11.68
C ARG A 222 -26.79 16.79 -11.82
N GLU A 223 -27.43 15.64 -11.70
CA GLU A 223 -26.82 14.34 -11.94
C GLU A 223 -26.94 13.96 -13.43
N TYR A 224 -26.14 12.98 -13.81
CA TYR A 224 -26.05 12.46 -15.17
C TYR A 224 -25.97 10.93 -15.09
N ASP A 225 -26.52 10.25 -16.09
CA ASP A 225 -26.54 8.79 -16.12
C ASP A 225 -25.13 8.20 -16.20
N ALA A 226 -24.92 6.99 -15.67
CA ALA A 226 -23.65 6.28 -15.71
C ALA A 226 -23.38 5.65 -17.10
N THR A 227 -23.38 6.49 -18.14
CA THR A 227 -23.12 6.12 -19.54
C THR A 227 -22.04 7.00 -20.15
N ASP A 228 -21.52 6.61 -21.31
CA ASP A 228 -20.55 7.41 -22.07
C ASP A 228 -21.12 8.80 -22.41
N GLU A 229 -22.41 8.89 -22.79
CA GLU A 229 -23.09 10.17 -22.99
C GLU A 229 -23.19 10.98 -21.70
N GLY A 230 -23.46 10.33 -20.56
CA GLY A 230 -23.50 10.99 -19.26
C GLY A 230 -22.15 11.61 -18.88
N VAL A 231 -21.04 10.90 -19.12
CA VAL A 231 -19.68 11.45 -18.99
C VAL A 231 -19.54 12.71 -19.84
N ILE A 232 -19.84 12.63 -21.14
CA ILE A 232 -19.68 13.74 -22.09
C ILE A 232 -20.53 14.94 -21.67
N GLN A 233 -21.81 14.72 -21.34
CA GLN A 233 -22.72 15.77 -20.93
C GLN A 233 -22.31 16.44 -19.62
N SER A 234 -21.81 15.65 -18.66
CA SER A 234 -21.33 16.18 -17.38
C SER A 234 -20.18 17.16 -17.60
N TRP A 235 -19.21 16.83 -18.46
CA TRP A 235 -18.09 17.69 -18.80
C TRP A 235 -18.51 18.91 -19.62
N ALA A 236 -19.31 18.72 -20.67
CA ALA A 236 -19.77 19.81 -21.54
C ALA A 236 -20.52 20.90 -20.76
N LYS A 237 -21.25 20.52 -19.71
CA LYS A 237 -22.02 21.45 -18.87
C LYS A 237 -21.25 21.96 -17.64
N ARG A 238 -20.05 21.44 -17.36
CA ARG A 238 -19.25 21.84 -16.19
C ARG A 238 -18.57 23.20 -16.38
N ARG A 239 -18.28 23.60 -17.62
CA ARG A 239 -17.68 24.90 -17.97
C ARG A 239 -16.43 25.23 -17.13
N VAL A 240 -15.54 24.25 -16.97
CA VAL A 240 -14.21 24.43 -16.35
C VAL A 240 -13.24 25.03 -17.35
#